data_AF-A0AAD5ZVG0-F1
#
_entry.id   AF-A0AAD5ZVG0-F1
#
_cell.length_a   1.000
_cell.length_b   1.000
_cell.length_c   1.000
_cell.angle_alpha   90.00
_cell.angle_beta   90.00
_cell.angle_gamma   90.00
#
_symmetry.space_group_name_H-M   'P 1'
#
loop_
_entity.id
_entity.type
_entity.pdbx_description
1 polymer ?
#
loop_
_entity_poly.entity_id
_entity_poly.type
_entity_poly.pdbx_seq_one_letter_code
_entity_poly.pdbx_strand_id
1 'polypeptide(L)'
;MTIDCLPKIILKQMNNLMARFFWGKTNQARYMAPAAWKNICKPIEDGGLGVRDIYQFGEAIFMKLVWAMAAEKEKLWVQVCKAKIFFQNSVKWKLGDATSVTVLGQPWFDGWNDQQVASHTYRKMTVSELFQVQSQQWRVPLLSTIFNQNQVNAILQLGPILPVGNYTQDKLIYRETKSEKYTVRDGYKIMTSLEGHQQVNQVATLWKKIHSWQGVAPKVKVFLWRLISKALMLSNNVHRRIARVSPMCQRCNTENEYEMHCFFYCQGSRVVWFGSNLELKTQDLPLNVATTVQQCTDNMSEEGIRRFCYTLWEIWMARNDLVMQQKSFDPV
;
A
#
# COMPACT_ATOMS: atom_id res chain seq x y z
N MET A 1 -15.05 12.90 -4.57
CA MET A 1 -14.49 13.68 -5.69
C MET A 1 -15.63 14.05 -6.61
N THR A 2 -16.31 15.16 -6.34
CA THR A 2 -17.17 15.76 -7.36
C THR A 2 -16.24 16.44 -8.35
N ILE A 3 -15.99 15.79 -9.48
CA ILE A 3 -15.51 16.52 -10.65
C ILE A 3 -16.75 17.28 -11.09
N ASP A 4 -16.92 18.49 -10.55
CA ASP A 4 -18.07 19.31 -10.88
C ASP A 4 -17.96 19.67 -12.36
N CYS A 5 -18.73 18.96 -13.19
CA CYS A 5 -19.05 19.39 -14.53
C CYS A 5 -19.54 20.84 -14.46
N LEU A 6 -19.33 21.59 -15.56
CA LEU A 6 -19.92 22.92 -15.72
C LEU A 6 -21.39 22.90 -15.26
N PRO A 7 -21.85 23.89 -14.46
CA PRO A 7 -23.19 23.88 -13.92
C PRO A 7 -24.23 23.64 -15.02
N LYS A 8 -25.21 22.77 -14.77
CA LYS A 8 -26.24 22.38 -15.77
C LYS A 8 -26.93 23.60 -16.41
N ILE A 9 -27.06 24.68 -15.64
CA ILE A 9 -27.60 25.97 -16.10
C ILE A 9 -26.76 26.55 -17.24
N ILE A 10 -25.44 26.56 -17.10
CA ILE A 10 -24.50 27.07 -18.12
C ILE A 10 -24.57 26.19 -19.37
N LEU A 11 -24.54 24.88 -19.20
CA LEU A 11 -24.64 23.93 -20.32
C LEU A 11 -25.95 24.11 -21.11
N LYS A 12 -27.06 24.32 -20.41
CA LYS A 12 -28.36 24.62 -21.01
C LYS A 12 -28.35 25.97 -21.75
N GLN A 13 -27.73 26.99 -21.17
CA GLN A 13 -27.58 28.30 -21.83
C GLN A 13 -26.75 28.19 -23.11
N MET A 14 -25.65 27.43 -23.11
CA MET A 14 -24.82 27.20 -24.29
C MET A 14 -25.61 26.46 -25.39
N ASN A 15 -26.31 25.37 -25.03
CA ASN A 15 -27.19 24.66 -25.98
C ASN A 15 -28.28 25.58 -26.56
N ASN A 16 -28.87 26.46 -25.75
CA ASN A 16 -29.84 27.44 -26.24
C ASN A 16 -29.21 28.46 -27.20
N LEU A 17 -28.00 28.96 -26.92
CA LEU A 17 -27.29 29.87 -27.82
C LEU A 17 -26.98 29.21 -29.16
N MET A 18 -26.49 27.97 -29.14
CA MET A 18 -26.25 27.19 -30.36
C MET A 18 -27.54 26.98 -31.16
N ALA A 19 -28.64 26.61 -30.49
CA ALA A 19 -29.93 26.43 -31.15
C ALA A 19 -30.42 27.72 -31.82
N ARG A 20 -30.26 28.86 -31.16
CA ARG A 20 -30.65 30.17 -31.71
C ARG A 20 -29.79 30.57 -32.89
N PHE A 21 -28.48 30.37 -32.78
CA PHE A 21 -27.55 30.61 -33.88
C PHE A 21 -27.90 29.74 -35.09
N PHE A 22 -28.13 28.45 -34.87
CA PHE A 22 -28.50 27.50 -35.91
C PHE A 22 -29.77 27.91 -36.66
N TRP A 23 -30.78 28.43 -35.94
CA TRP A 23 -32.02 28.95 -36.53
C TRP A 23 -31.96 30.43 -36.96
N GLY A 24 -30.76 31.03 -37.02
CA GLY A 24 -30.54 32.38 -37.54
C GLY A 24 -31.14 33.50 -36.68
N LYS A 25 -31.16 33.34 -35.36
CA LYS A 25 -31.73 34.33 -34.42
C LYS A 25 -30.68 34.93 -33.49
N THR A 26 -30.56 36.26 -33.54
CA THR A 26 -29.60 37.06 -32.76
C THR A 26 -30.25 37.81 -31.57
N ASN A 27 -31.57 38.09 -31.59
CA ASN A 27 -32.27 38.85 -30.55
C ASN A 27 -32.99 37.96 -29.52
N GLN A 28 -33.30 38.48 -28.31
CA GLN A 28 -33.97 37.76 -27.21
C GLN A 28 -35.46 37.36 -27.43
N ALA A 29 -36.02 37.61 -28.62
CA ALA A 29 -37.41 37.29 -28.92
C ALA A 29 -37.70 35.77 -29.00
N ARG A 30 -38.97 35.40 -28.74
CA ARG A 30 -39.49 34.05 -29.02
C ARG A 30 -39.30 33.73 -30.51
N TYR A 31 -38.94 32.49 -30.81
CA TYR A 31 -38.74 32.02 -32.18
C TYR A 31 -39.43 30.67 -32.37
N MET A 32 -39.85 30.39 -33.60
CA MET A 32 -40.37 29.09 -34.00
C MET A 32 -39.22 28.26 -34.57
N ALA A 33 -38.98 27.09 -33.99
CA ALA A 33 -38.02 26.11 -34.49
C ALA A 33 -38.79 24.98 -35.19
N PRO A 34 -38.61 24.76 -36.50
CA PRO A 34 -39.27 23.67 -37.22
C PRO A 34 -38.93 22.28 -36.68
N ALA A 35 -37.74 22.12 -36.07
CA ALA A 35 -37.33 20.90 -35.40
C ALA A 35 -36.75 21.21 -34.02
N ALA A 36 -37.05 20.35 -33.05
CA ALA A 36 -36.51 20.46 -31.71
C ALA A 36 -34.98 20.25 -31.71
N TRP A 37 -34.23 21.02 -30.91
CA TRP A 37 -32.77 20.92 -30.80
C TRP A 37 -32.30 19.49 -30.52
N LYS A 38 -33.00 18.77 -29.63
CA LYS A 38 -32.73 17.35 -29.33
C LYS A 38 -32.77 16.43 -30.56
N ASN A 39 -33.57 16.75 -31.58
CA ASN A 39 -33.66 15.96 -32.81
C ASN A 39 -32.52 16.30 -33.76
N ILE A 40 -32.13 17.58 -33.82
CA ILE A 40 -30.96 18.04 -34.58
C ILE A 40 -29.69 17.38 -34.04
N CYS A 41 -29.57 17.26 -32.72
CA CYS A 41 -28.39 16.71 -32.07
C CYS A 41 -28.24 15.18 -32.15
N LYS A 42 -29.22 14.48 -32.72
CA LYS A 42 -29.10 13.04 -32.90
C LYS A 42 -27.96 12.68 -33.88
N PRO A 43 -27.38 11.48 -33.76
CA PRO A 43 -26.49 10.94 -34.80
C PRO A 43 -27.13 11.01 -36.19
N ILE A 44 -26.29 11.09 -37.22
CA ILE A 44 -26.73 11.10 -38.63
C ILE A 44 -27.52 9.81 -38.94
N GLU A 45 -27.08 8.69 -38.40
CA GLU A 45 -27.72 7.37 -38.51
C GLU A 45 -29.15 7.36 -37.94
N ASP A 46 -29.41 8.17 -36.90
CA ASP A 46 -30.71 8.29 -36.23
C ASP A 46 -31.58 9.42 -36.84
N GLY A 47 -31.19 9.94 -38.01
CA GLY A 47 -31.89 11.01 -38.73
C GLY A 47 -31.66 12.42 -38.18
N GLY A 48 -30.65 12.62 -37.34
CA GLY A 48 -30.20 13.95 -36.90
C GLY A 48 -29.12 14.54 -37.83
N LEU A 49 -28.60 15.71 -37.46
CA LEU A 49 -27.50 16.37 -38.18
C LEU A 49 -26.12 16.08 -37.55
N GLY A 50 -26.05 15.28 -36.49
CA GLY A 50 -24.80 14.98 -35.78
C GLY A 50 -24.21 16.17 -35.00
N VAL A 51 -24.99 17.24 -34.81
CA VAL A 51 -24.59 18.37 -33.96
C VAL A 51 -24.51 17.89 -32.51
N ARG A 52 -23.42 18.21 -31.80
CA ARG A 52 -23.25 17.71 -30.44
C ARG A 52 -24.07 18.53 -29.46
N ASP A 53 -24.97 17.87 -28.73
CA ASP A 53 -25.51 18.44 -27.50
C ASP A 53 -24.40 18.50 -26.45
N ILE A 54 -24.05 19.70 -25.97
CA ILE A 54 -22.88 19.88 -25.09
C ILE A 54 -23.07 19.12 -23.77
N TYR A 55 -24.30 19.04 -23.26
CA TYR A 55 -24.58 18.31 -22.02
C TYR A 55 -24.30 16.82 -22.21
N GLN A 56 -24.87 16.21 -23.25
CA GLN A 56 -24.66 14.78 -23.52
C GLN A 56 -23.20 14.46 -23.90
N PHE A 57 -22.55 15.37 -24.62
CA PHE A 57 -21.14 15.22 -24.98
C PHE A 57 -20.21 15.29 -23.76
N GLY A 58 -20.50 16.18 -22.80
CA GLY A 58 -19.78 16.26 -21.54
C GLY A 58 -19.88 14.97 -20.71
N GLU A 59 -21.09 14.42 -20.59
CA GLU A 59 -21.32 13.11 -19.95
C GLU A 59 -20.53 11.99 -20.64
N ALA A 60 -20.50 11.96 -21.98
CA ALA A 60 -19.74 10.96 -22.73
C ALA A 60 -18.22 11.07 -22.49
N ILE A 61 -17.66 12.29 -22.41
CA ILE A 61 -16.25 12.49 -22.03
C ILE A 61 -15.99 11.99 -20.61
N PHE A 62 -16.88 12.28 -19.67
CA PHE A 62 -16.76 11.80 -18.31
C PHE A 62 -16.76 10.27 -18.24
N MET A 63 -17.66 9.61 -18.98
CA MET A 63 -17.70 8.14 -19.06
C MET A 63 -16.40 7.57 -19.64
N LYS A 64 -15.77 8.24 -20.60
CA LYS A 64 -14.44 7.85 -21.10
C LYS A 64 -13.36 7.93 -20.02
N LEU A 65 -13.41 8.92 -19.13
CA LEU A 65 -12.50 9.01 -17.98
C LEU A 65 -12.76 7.91 -16.95
N VAL A 66 -14.03 7.62 -16.65
CA VAL A 66 -14.42 6.52 -15.75
C VAL A 66 -13.94 5.18 -16.31
N TRP A 67 -14.14 4.93 -17.61
CA TRP A 67 -13.64 3.76 -18.30
C TRP A 67 -12.12 3.63 -18.16
N ALA A 68 -11.37 4.72 -18.42
CA ALA A 68 -9.93 4.74 -18.28
C ALA A 68 -9.47 4.42 -16.84
N MET A 69 -10.16 4.93 -15.81
CA MET A 69 -9.85 4.57 -14.42
C MET A 69 -10.07 3.08 -14.12
N ALA A 70 -11.09 2.47 -14.75
CA ALA A 70 -11.42 1.06 -14.54
C ALA A 70 -10.49 0.11 -15.32
N ALA A 71 -10.26 0.39 -16.60
CA ALA A 71 -9.57 -0.50 -17.52
C ALA A 71 -8.06 -0.20 -17.67
N GLU A 72 -7.63 1.06 -17.52
CA GLU A 72 -6.29 1.51 -17.91
C GLU A 72 -5.44 1.92 -16.68
N LYS A 73 -5.23 0.94 -15.78
CA LYS A 73 -4.58 1.17 -14.48
C LYS A 73 -3.13 1.69 -14.55
N GLU A 74 -2.47 1.51 -15.69
CA GLU A 74 -1.09 1.91 -15.97
C GLU A 74 -0.93 3.42 -16.19
N LYS A 75 -2.02 4.15 -16.50
CA LYS A 75 -1.93 5.58 -16.78
C LYS A 75 -1.56 6.37 -15.52
N LEU A 76 -0.55 7.24 -15.63
CA LEU A 76 -0.03 8.03 -14.51
C LEU A 76 -1.12 8.78 -13.73
N TRP A 77 -2.04 9.44 -14.42
CA TRP A 77 -3.13 10.17 -13.76
C TRP A 77 -4.10 9.24 -13.02
N VAL A 78 -4.30 8.01 -13.49
CA VAL A 78 -5.11 6.98 -12.79
C VAL A 78 -4.41 6.53 -11.52
N GLN A 79 -3.09 6.30 -11.59
CA GLN A 79 -2.27 5.96 -10.43
C GLN A 79 -2.27 7.10 -9.39
N VAL A 80 -2.13 8.34 -9.82
CA VAL A 80 -2.21 9.53 -8.95
C VAL A 80 -3.59 9.66 -8.30
N CYS A 81 -4.68 9.45 -9.05
CA CYS A 81 -6.04 9.46 -8.49
C CYS A 81 -6.23 8.38 -7.42
N LYS A 82 -5.74 7.15 -7.67
CA LYS A 82 -5.77 6.06 -6.67
C LYS A 82 -4.95 6.38 -5.44
N ALA A 83 -3.72 6.86 -5.63
CA ALA A 83 -2.85 7.27 -4.53
C ALA A 83 -3.47 8.40 -3.70
N LYS A 84 -4.17 9.35 -4.33
CA LYS A 84 -4.90 10.42 -3.63
C LYS A 84 -6.05 9.87 -2.79
N ILE A 85 -6.88 8.98 -3.34
CA ILE A 85 -7.98 8.34 -2.60
C ILE A 85 -7.44 7.57 -1.40
N PHE A 86 -6.33 6.85 -1.60
CA PHE A 86 -5.64 6.13 -0.54
C PHE A 86 -5.12 7.09 0.55
N PHE A 87 -4.42 8.15 0.15
CA PHE A 87 -3.90 9.15 1.07
C PHE A 87 -5.02 9.78 1.91
N GLN A 88 -6.17 10.08 1.31
CA GLN A 88 -7.35 10.62 2.00
C GLN A 88 -7.88 9.69 3.12
N ASN A 89 -7.73 8.38 2.99
CA ASN A 89 -8.15 7.44 4.04
C ASN A 89 -7.11 7.31 5.17
N SER A 90 -5.84 7.57 4.88
CA SER A 90 -4.73 7.49 5.84
C SER A 90 -4.41 8.82 6.54
N VAL A 91 -4.99 9.95 6.11
CA VAL A 91 -4.85 11.25 6.77
C VAL A 91 -6.13 11.68 7.48
N LYS A 92 -5.99 12.46 8.55
CA LYS A 92 -7.08 13.29 9.08
C LYS A 92 -6.56 14.62 9.59
N TRP A 93 -7.43 15.61 9.63
CA TRP A 93 -7.20 16.83 10.37
C TRP A 93 -7.45 16.59 11.85
N LYS A 94 -6.45 16.92 12.65
CA LYS A 94 -6.55 17.07 14.10
C LYS A 94 -6.93 18.52 14.37
N LEU A 95 -8.12 18.70 14.94
CA LEU A 95 -8.69 20.01 15.19
C LEU A 95 -7.94 20.70 16.33
N GLY A 96 -7.50 21.94 16.06
CA GLY A 96 -7.00 22.87 17.05
C GLY A 96 -8.08 23.90 17.35
N ASP A 97 -8.14 24.97 16.55
CA ASP A 97 -9.19 25.99 16.59
C ASP A 97 -10.35 25.73 15.62
N ALA A 98 -10.22 24.72 14.74
CA ALA A 98 -11.21 24.28 13.77
C ALA A 98 -11.63 25.34 12.74
N THR A 99 -10.85 26.41 12.59
CA THR A 99 -11.16 27.53 11.68
C THR A 99 -10.71 27.28 10.25
N SER A 100 -9.69 26.43 10.05
CA SER A 100 -9.11 26.18 8.73
C SER A 100 -9.67 24.92 8.05
N VAL A 101 -10.33 24.05 8.83
CA VAL A 101 -10.92 22.80 8.36
C VAL A 101 -12.36 23.02 7.94
N THR A 102 -12.67 22.69 6.69
CA THR A 102 -14.06 22.74 6.21
C THR A 102 -14.84 21.54 6.70
N VAL A 103 -16.14 21.74 6.95
CA VAL A 103 -17.03 20.65 7.34
C VAL A 103 -17.01 19.55 6.30
N LEU A 104 -16.91 19.86 5.00
CA LEU A 104 -16.93 18.91 3.89
C LEU A 104 -15.61 18.86 3.11
N GLY A 105 -15.36 17.74 2.41
CA GLY A 105 -14.24 17.59 1.49
C GLY A 105 -12.90 17.24 2.16
N GLN A 106 -12.87 17.20 3.49
CA GLN A 106 -11.66 16.97 4.27
C GLN A 106 -11.93 15.99 5.41
N PRO A 107 -11.08 14.96 5.61
CA PRO A 107 -11.27 14.02 6.71
C PRO A 107 -10.83 14.65 8.03
N TRP A 108 -11.76 14.89 8.96
CA TRP A 108 -11.43 15.47 10.28
C TRP A 108 -11.95 14.66 11.48
N PHE A 109 -12.60 13.52 11.22
CA PHE A 109 -12.95 12.51 12.22
C PHE A 109 -12.77 11.07 11.68
N ASP A 110 -12.82 10.08 12.56
CA ASP A 110 -12.67 8.67 12.18
C ASP A 110 -13.97 8.11 11.56
N GLY A 111 -13.87 7.49 10.39
CA GLY A 111 -15.04 7.11 9.59
C GLY A 111 -15.58 8.21 8.68
N TRP A 112 -14.81 9.28 8.45
CA TRP A 112 -15.14 10.32 7.47
C TRP A 112 -15.45 9.76 6.07
N ASN A 113 -16.56 10.19 5.47
CA ASN A 113 -16.90 9.92 4.07
C ASN A 113 -17.77 11.05 3.51
N ASP A 114 -17.31 11.68 2.42
CA ASP A 114 -18.03 12.76 1.72
C ASP A 114 -19.33 12.28 1.04
N GLN A 115 -19.44 10.99 0.70
CA GLN A 115 -20.56 10.47 -0.10
C GLN A 115 -21.91 10.49 0.63
N GLN A 116 -21.91 10.67 1.96
CA GLN A 116 -23.10 10.54 2.79
C GLN A 116 -23.61 11.89 3.33
N VAL A 117 -22.93 13.00 3.05
CA VAL A 117 -23.39 14.29 3.53
C VAL A 117 -24.51 14.81 2.63
N ALA A 118 -25.63 15.20 3.23
CA ALA A 118 -26.79 15.71 2.54
C ALA A 118 -26.40 16.85 1.58
N SER A 119 -26.79 16.75 0.31
CA SER A 119 -26.38 17.65 -0.80
C SER A 119 -26.93 19.08 -0.72
N HIS A 120 -27.29 19.56 0.48
CA HIS A 120 -28.03 20.80 0.68
C HIS A 120 -27.15 21.97 1.14
N THR A 121 -25.86 21.76 1.39
CA THR A 121 -24.96 22.81 1.91
C THR A 121 -24.07 23.37 0.81
N TYR A 122 -24.60 24.31 0.01
CA TYR A 122 -23.80 25.08 -0.97
C TYR A 122 -22.86 26.11 -0.31
N ARG A 123 -23.01 26.35 0.99
CA ARG A 123 -22.19 27.27 1.76
C ARG A 123 -20.97 26.53 2.31
N LYS A 124 -19.78 27.05 1.99
CA LYS A 124 -18.53 26.65 2.65
C LYS A 124 -18.64 26.99 4.14
N MET A 125 -18.74 25.96 4.97
CA MET A 125 -18.83 26.03 6.43
C MET A 125 -17.57 25.42 7.05
N THR A 126 -17.05 26.00 8.13
CA THR A 126 -15.91 25.45 8.88
C THR A 126 -16.36 24.63 10.09
N VAL A 127 -15.50 23.74 10.56
CA VAL A 127 -15.81 22.88 11.72
C VAL A 127 -16.03 23.71 12.99
N SER A 128 -15.36 24.87 13.13
CA SER A 128 -15.59 25.81 14.23
C SER A 128 -17.05 26.30 14.33
N GLU A 129 -17.80 26.37 13.22
CA GLU A 129 -19.22 26.76 13.24
C GLU A 129 -20.12 25.69 13.86
N LEU A 130 -19.67 24.43 13.88
CA LEU A 130 -20.38 23.29 14.48
C LEU A 130 -20.12 23.16 15.98
N PHE A 131 -19.18 23.94 16.53
CA PHE A 131 -18.75 23.87 17.92
C PHE A 131 -19.01 25.18 18.66
N GLN A 132 -19.46 25.09 19.90
CA GLN A 132 -19.62 26.23 20.79
C GLN A 132 -18.40 26.33 21.69
N VAL A 133 -17.50 27.28 21.39
CA VAL A 133 -16.23 27.46 22.09
C VAL A 133 -16.41 27.74 23.59
N GLN A 134 -17.42 28.54 23.96
CA GLN A 134 -17.69 28.94 25.35
C GLN A 134 -18.19 27.77 26.22
N SER A 135 -19.07 26.93 25.69
CA SER A 135 -19.64 25.77 26.41
C SER A 135 -18.83 24.49 26.20
N GLN A 136 -17.84 24.49 25.31
CA GLN A 136 -17.08 23.30 24.89
C GLN A 136 -17.99 22.16 24.41
N GLN A 137 -19.06 22.51 23.70
CA GLN A 137 -20.06 21.55 23.23
C GLN A 137 -20.31 21.64 21.73
N TRP A 138 -20.55 20.48 21.13
CA TRP A 138 -21.00 20.37 19.75
C TRP A 138 -22.47 20.79 19.60
N ARG A 139 -22.79 21.46 18.49
CA ARG A 139 -24.18 21.79 18.13
C ARG A 139 -24.88 20.55 17.56
N VAL A 140 -25.26 19.61 18.43
CA VAL A 140 -25.84 18.31 18.04
C VAL A 140 -27.00 18.43 17.05
N PRO A 141 -27.97 19.36 17.21
CA PRO A 141 -29.06 19.49 16.23
C PRO A 141 -28.55 19.82 14.82
N LEU A 142 -27.53 20.67 14.71
CA LEU A 142 -26.92 21.02 13.42
C LEU A 142 -26.12 19.84 12.86
N LEU A 143 -25.39 19.11 13.71
CA LEU A 143 -24.68 17.89 13.30
C LEU A 143 -25.63 16.86 12.69
N SER A 144 -26.78 16.61 13.33
CA SER A 144 -27.78 15.65 12.85
C SER A 144 -28.44 16.05 11.52
N THR A 145 -28.36 17.32 11.10
CA THR A 145 -28.81 17.75 9.77
C THR A 145 -27.77 17.48 8.66
N ILE A 146 -26.50 17.37 9.03
CA ILE A 146 -25.38 17.24 8.08
C ILE A 146 -24.90 15.79 8.00
N PHE A 147 -24.86 15.10 9.14
CA PHE A 147 -24.24 13.79 9.32
C PHE A 147 -25.26 12.75 9.79
N ASN A 148 -24.99 11.48 9.45
CA ASN A 148 -25.78 10.37 9.98
C ASN A 148 -25.43 10.07 11.45
N GLN A 149 -26.25 9.26 12.14
CA GLN A 149 -26.08 8.99 13.57
C GLN A 149 -24.69 8.41 13.92
N ASN A 150 -24.12 7.55 13.07
CA ASN A 150 -22.81 6.95 13.32
C ASN A 150 -21.69 7.99 13.26
N GLN A 151 -21.77 8.90 12.29
CA GLN A 151 -20.84 10.01 12.15
C GLN A 151 -20.98 11.02 13.29
N VAL A 152 -22.21 11.36 13.69
CA VAL A 152 -22.46 12.23 14.85
C VAL A 152 -21.81 11.63 16.10
N ASN A 153 -21.99 10.33 16.36
CA ASN A 153 -21.38 9.65 17.50
C ASN A 153 -19.84 9.72 17.44
N ALA A 154 -19.24 9.56 16.26
CA ALA A 154 -17.78 9.68 16.10
C ALA A 154 -17.28 11.12 16.35
N ILE A 155 -18.03 12.14 15.91
CA ILE A 155 -17.72 13.55 16.16
C ILE A 155 -17.77 13.88 17.65
N LEU A 156 -18.75 13.34 18.37
CA LEU A 156 -18.90 13.56 19.82
C LEU A 156 -17.77 12.95 20.65
N GLN A 157 -17.02 12.00 20.10
CA GLN A 157 -15.82 11.42 20.75
C GLN A 157 -14.55 12.23 20.52
N LEU A 158 -14.59 13.28 19.70
CA LEU A 158 -13.43 14.15 19.48
C LEU A 158 -13.09 14.93 20.76
N GLY A 159 -11.80 15.19 20.95
CA GLY A 159 -11.30 16.01 22.06
C GLY A 159 -11.76 17.47 21.99
N PRO A 160 -11.49 18.27 23.04
CA PRO A 160 -11.92 19.66 23.11
C PRO A 160 -11.31 20.50 21.99
N ILE A 161 -12.13 21.32 21.34
CA ILE A 161 -11.67 22.34 20.38
C ILE A 161 -11.26 23.57 21.19
N LEU A 162 -10.03 24.02 20.96
CA LEU A 162 -9.44 25.11 21.75
C LEU A 162 -9.85 26.48 21.17
N PRO A 163 -9.98 27.52 22.01
CA PRO A 163 -10.30 28.86 21.55
C PRO A 163 -9.22 29.44 20.61
N VAL A 164 -9.66 30.27 19.66
CA VAL A 164 -8.79 31.05 18.78
C VAL A 164 -7.84 31.91 19.64
N GLY A 165 -6.53 31.74 19.46
CA GLY A 165 -5.49 32.50 20.18
C GLY A 165 -4.53 31.68 21.04
N ASN A 166 -4.81 30.39 21.29
CA ASN A 166 -3.96 29.51 22.12
C ASN A 166 -2.85 28.73 21.36
N TYR A 167 -2.34 29.24 20.24
CA TYR A 167 -1.26 28.62 19.41
C TYR A 167 -1.52 27.19 18.88
N THR A 168 -2.71 26.63 19.04
CA THR A 168 -3.06 25.30 18.52
C THR A 168 -3.74 25.41 17.17
N GLN A 169 -2.95 25.55 16.11
CA GLN A 169 -3.43 25.46 14.74
C GLN A 169 -3.91 24.04 14.40
N ASP A 170 -4.88 23.93 13.50
CA ASP A 170 -5.30 22.66 12.92
C ASP A 170 -4.12 21.98 12.21
N LYS A 171 -3.97 20.66 12.37
CA LYS A 171 -2.84 19.91 11.79
C LYS A 171 -3.33 18.71 11.00
N LEU A 172 -2.81 18.56 9.79
CA LEU A 172 -2.97 17.32 9.04
C LEU A 172 -2.06 16.25 9.64
N ILE A 173 -2.66 15.16 10.13
CA ILE A 173 -1.96 14.05 10.75
C ILE A 173 -2.09 12.77 9.92
N TYR A 174 -1.04 11.96 9.95
CA TYR A 174 -1.02 10.64 9.34
C TYR A 174 -1.41 9.57 10.37
N ARG A 175 -2.58 8.95 10.17
CA ARG A 175 -3.25 8.04 11.14
C ARG A 175 -2.41 6.82 11.50
N GLU A 176 -1.57 6.40 10.57
CA GLU A 176 -0.84 5.13 10.61
C GLU A 176 0.50 5.23 11.35
N THR A 177 0.82 6.40 11.92
CA THR A 177 2.09 6.66 12.61
C THR A 177 1.88 7.29 13.98
N LYS A 178 2.64 6.85 14.97
CA LYS A 178 2.66 7.46 16.32
C LYS A 178 3.20 8.91 16.31
N SER A 179 4.05 9.25 15.35
CA SER A 179 4.60 10.59 15.18
C SER A 179 3.60 11.58 14.57
N GLU A 180 2.43 11.10 14.12
CA GLU A 180 1.43 11.87 13.38
C GLU A 180 1.96 12.48 12.06
N LYS A 181 3.19 12.15 11.65
CA LYS A 181 3.88 12.72 10.49
C LYS A 181 4.07 11.67 9.41
N TYR A 182 3.77 12.03 8.17
CA TYR A 182 4.08 11.19 7.03
C TYR A 182 5.59 11.14 6.76
N THR A 183 6.12 9.94 6.56
CA THR A 183 7.45 9.72 5.98
C THR A 183 7.34 8.74 4.82
N VAL A 184 8.26 8.83 3.85
CA VAL A 184 8.32 7.89 2.71
C VAL A 184 8.44 6.45 3.20
N ARG A 185 9.20 6.23 4.29
CA ARG A 185 9.36 4.90 4.91
C ARG A 185 8.03 4.33 5.37
N ASP A 186 7.19 5.15 6.01
CA ASP A 186 5.92 4.68 6.55
C ASP A 186 4.89 4.50 5.43
N GLY A 187 4.85 5.41 4.45
CA GLY A 187 4.06 5.21 3.23
C GLY A 187 4.41 3.90 2.50
N TYR A 188 5.70 3.61 2.33
CA TYR A 188 6.16 2.38 1.69
C TYR A 188 5.70 1.13 2.42
N LYS A 189 5.82 1.09 3.75
CA LYS A 189 5.38 -0.06 4.56
C LYS A 189 3.90 -0.40 4.33
N ILE A 190 3.03 0.61 4.28
CA ILE A 190 1.60 0.38 4.12
C ILE A 190 1.27 -0.07 2.71
N MET A 191 1.92 0.51 1.70
CA MET A 191 1.77 0.02 0.32
C MET A 191 2.16 -1.46 0.22
N THR A 192 3.28 -1.86 0.83
CA THR A 192 3.72 -3.27 0.82
C THR A 192 2.84 -4.21 1.66
N SER A 193 2.18 -3.74 2.72
CA SER A 193 1.32 -4.60 3.54
C SER A 193 -0.04 -4.88 2.89
N LEU A 194 -0.51 -3.98 2.02
CA LEU A 194 -1.78 -4.11 1.29
C LEU A 194 -1.69 -5.05 0.08
N GLU A 195 -0.49 -5.27 -0.46
CA GLU A 195 -0.24 -6.23 -1.54
C GLU A 195 -0.35 -7.71 -1.11
N GLY A 196 -0.95 -7.99 0.05
CA GLY A 196 -1.32 -9.35 0.45
C GLY A 196 -0.19 -10.20 1.05
N HIS A 197 0.95 -9.61 1.41
CA HIS A 197 2.01 -10.29 2.17
C HIS A 197 1.64 -10.41 3.65
N GLN A 198 0.46 -10.95 3.95
CA GLN A 198 -0.01 -11.21 5.30
C GLN A 198 0.18 -12.67 5.68
N GLN A 199 1.41 -13.02 6.02
CA GLN A 199 1.71 -13.96 7.09
C GLN A 199 3.05 -13.54 7.68
N VAL A 200 3.08 -13.23 8.98
CA VAL A 200 4.35 -13.15 9.71
C VAL A 200 4.89 -14.58 9.79
N ASN A 201 5.55 -15.01 8.73
CA ASN A 201 6.17 -16.32 8.66
C ASN A 201 7.31 -16.36 9.70
N GLN A 202 7.59 -17.53 10.28
CA GLN A 202 8.70 -17.80 11.19
C GLN A 202 10.02 -17.16 10.71
N VAL A 203 10.23 -17.16 9.38
CA VAL A 203 11.35 -16.50 8.70
C VAL A 203 11.46 -15.00 9.00
N ALA A 204 10.33 -14.27 9.04
CA ALA A 204 10.33 -12.82 9.30
C ALA A 204 10.72 -12.50 10.75
N THR A 205 10.24 -13.30 11.71
CA THR A 205 10.59 -13.14 13.13
C THR A 205 12.07 -13.47 13.37
N LEU A 206 12.54 -14.59 12.83
CA LEU A 206 13.94 -14.99 12.92
C LEU A 206 14.87 -13.98 12.20
N TRP A 207 14.47 -13.45 11.05
CA TRP A 207 15.24 -12.43 10.35
C TRP A 207 15.46 -11.16 11.19
N LYS A 208 14.44 -10.69 11.92
CA LYS A 208 14.60 -9.55 12.85
C LYS A 208 15.67 -9.83 13.90
N LYS A 209 15.70 -11.06 14.46
CA LYS A 209 16.75 -11.50 15.39
C LYS A 209 18.12 -11.51 14.70
N ILE A 210 18.27 -12.20 13.57
CA ILE A 210 19.53 -12.28 12.80
C ILE A 210 20.08 -10.88 12.46
N HIS A 211 19.21 -9.97 12.02
CA HIS A 211 19.59 -8.63 11.65
C HIS A 211 20.18 -7.84 12.83
N SER A 212 19.70 -8.09 14.06
CA SER A 212 20.17 -7.44 15.29
C SER A 212 21.49 -7.98 15.85
N TRP A 213 21.95 -9.17 15.45
CA TRP A 213 23.18 -9.77 15.99
C TRP A 213 24.43 -8.92 15.70
N GLN A 214 25.21 -8.63 16.74
CA GLN A 214 26.43 -7.83 16.64
C GLN A 214 27.63 -8.70 16.24
N GLY A 215 28.61 -8.10 15.57
CA GLY A 215 29.84 -8.80 15.13
C GLY A 215 29.67 -9.81 13.98
N VAL A 216 28.46 -9.98 13.45
CA VAL A 216 28.21 -10.76 12.21
C VAL A 216 28.18 -9.81 11.01
N ALA A 217 29.05 -10.02 10.04
CA ALA A 217 29.17 -9.15 8.86
C ALA A 217 27.86 -9.12 8.04
N PRO A 218 27.51 -7.98 7.41
CA PRO A 218 26.28 -7.86 6.60
C PRO A 218 26.14 -8.94 5.52
N LYS A 219 27.24 -9.33 4.86
CA LYS A 219 27.23 -10.39 3.84
C LYS A 219 26.78 -11.75 4.39
N VAL A 220 27.17 -12.07 5.63
CA VAL A 220 26.80 -13.32 6.32
C VAL A 220 25.34 -13.27 6.75
N LYS A 221 24.85 -12.11 7.23
CA LYS A 221 23.42 -11.92 7.54
C LYS A 221 22.54 -12.13 6.29
N VAL A 222 22.91 -11.55 5.15
CA VAL A 222 22.19 -11.75 3.88
C VAL A 222 22.21 -13.22 3.45
N PHE A 223 23.34 -13.91 3.64
CA PHE A 223 23.42 -15.35 3.41
C PHE A 223 22.48 -16.14 4.31
N LEU A 224 22.45 -15.86 5.62
CA LEU A 224 21.55 -16.52 6.55
C LEU A 224 20.09 -16.27 6.17
N TRP A 225 19.73 -15.05 5.75
CA TRP A 225 18.40 -14.75 5.22
C TRP A 225 18.07 -15.62 4.00
N ARG A 226 18.99 -15.76 3.05
CA ARG A 226 18.81 -16.64 1.87
C ARG A 226 18.66 -18.11 2.28
N LEU A 227 19.40 -18.56 3.30
CA LEU A 227 19.31 -19.91 3.84
C LEU A 227 17.93 -20.18 4.44
N ILE A 228 17.49 -19.35 5.40
CA ILE A 228 16.20 -19.57 6.09
C ILE A 228 15.00 -19.33 5.20
N SER A 229 15.16 -18.52 4.13
CA SER A 229 14.13 -18.28 3.12
C SER A 229 14.14 -19.32 1.98
N LYS A 230 15.01 -20.35 2.06
CA LYS A 230 15.18 -21.40 1.02
C LYS A 230 15.48 -20.83 -0.38
N ALA A 231 16.24 -19.74 -0.41
CA ALA A 231 16.58 -18.97 -1.61
C ALA A 231 18.03 -19.23 -2.09
N LEU A 232 18.76 -20.16 -1.47
CA LEU A 232 20.09 -20.57 -1.92
C LEU A 232 20.00 -21.46 -3.17
N MET A 233 20.99 -21.33 -4.06
CA MET A 233 21.13 -22.15 -5.27
C MET A 233 21.73 -23.53 -4.96
N LEU A 234 21.03 -24.30 -4.14
CA LEU A 234 21.31 -25.72 -3.91
C LEU A 234 20.81 -26.55 -5.09
N SER A 235 21.42 -27.70 -5.37
CA SER A 235 21.08 -28.54 -6.53
C SER A 235 19.59 -28.92 -6.55
N ASN A 236 18.98 -29.21 -5.40
CA ASN A 236 17.53 -29.49 -5.33
C ASN A 236 16.68 -28.25 -5.69
N ASN A 237 17.12 -27.04 -5.33
CA ASN A 237 16.44 -25.79 -5.66
C ASN A 237 16.58 -25.44 -7.15
N VAL A 238 17.75 -25.72 -7.74
CA VAL A 238 18.01 -25.56 -9.16
C VAL A 238 17.22 -26.57 -9.98
N HIS A 239 17.21 -27.84 -9.58
CA HIS A 239 16.46 -28.92 -10.24
C HIS A 239 14.97 -28.58 -10.39
N ARG A 240 14.35 -27.98 -9.34
CA ARG A 240 12.96 -27.51 -9.39
C ARG A 240 12.67 -26.49 -10.50
N ARG A 241 13.68 -25.76 -10.98
CA ARG A 241 13.57 -24.78 -12.07
C ARG A 241 14.13 -25.29 -13.40
N ILE A 242 15.12 -26.19 -13.33
CA ILE A 242 15.88 -26.71 -14.46
C ILE A 242 16.03 -28.22 -14.26
N ALA A 243 15.07 -28.99 -14.75
CA ALA A 243 14.97 -30.45 -14.49
C ALA A 243 16.20 -31.26 -14.95
N ARG A 244 16.98 -30.77 -15.92
CA ARG A 244 18.21 -31.43 -16.41
C ARG A 244 19.36 -31.42 -15.40
N VAL A 245 19.33 -30.55 -14.39
CA VAL A 245 20.37 -30.51 -13.35
C VAL A 245 20.06 -31.59 -12.31
N SER A 246 21.02 -32.46 -12.01
CA SER A 246 20.83 -33.49 -10.96
C SER A 246 20.62 -32.83 -9.59
N PRO A 247 19.61 -33.27 -8.80
CA PRO A 247 19.38 -32.74 -7.46
C PRO A 247 20.39 -33.27 -6.42
N MET A 248 21.24 -34.24 -6.79
CA MET A 248 22.17 -34.90 -5.89
C MET A 248 23.22 -33.94 -5.32
N CYS A 249 23.54 -34.14 -4.04
CA CYS A 249 24.62 -33.45 -3.35
C CYS A 249 25.97 -33.79 -3.98
N GLN A 250 26.66 -32.78 -4.48
CA GLN A 250 27.96 -32.97 -5.15
C GLN A 250 29.09 -33.35 -4.18
N ARG A 251 28.86 -33.22 -2.87
CA ARG A 251 29.85 -33.57 -1.83
C ARG A 251 29.82 -35.04 -1.44
N CYS A 252 28.63 -35.60 -1.22
CA CYS A 252 28.47 -37.00 -0.80
C CYS A 252 27.92 -37.92 -1.90
N ASN A 253 27.25 -37.36 -2.90
CA ASN A 253 26.61 -38.07 -4.01
C ASN A 253 25.61 -39.17 -3.59
N THR A 254 25.08 -39.11 -2.36
CA THR A 254 24.17 -40.13 -1.79
C THR A 254 22.73 -39.64 -1.57
N GLU A 255 22.52 -38.34 -1.35
CA GLU A 255 21.20 -37.73 -1.10
C GLU A 255 21.02 -36.43 -1.90
N ASN A 256 19.79 -35.95 -2.02
CA ASN A 256 19.48 -34.66 -2.64
C ASN A 256 20.06 -33.48 -1.83
N GLU A 257 20.56 -32.45 -2.51
CA GLU A 257 21.11 -31.25 -1.88
C GLU A 257 20.01 -30.24 -1.54
N TYR A 258 19.47 -30.33 -0.33
CA TYR A 258 18.57 -29.33 0.27
C TYR A 258 19.22 -28.70 1.51
N GLU A 259 18.58 -27.69 2.12
CA GLU A 259 19.21 -26.85 3.13
C GLU A 259 19.78 -27.65 4.31
N MET A 260 18.98 -28.54 4.92
CA MET A 260 19.47 -29.33 6.05
C MET A 260 20.56 -30.33 5.64
N HIS A 261 20.44 -30.96 4.47
CA HIS A 261 21.49 -31.86 4.00
C HIS A 261 22.80 -31.11 3.77
N CYS A 262 22.78 -30.02 2.99
CA CYS A 262 23.98 -29.25 2.69
C CYS A 262 24.68 -28.73 3.95
N PHE A 263 23.92 -28.23 4.93
CA PHE A 263 24.49 -27.53 6.08
C PHE A 263 24.67 -28.38 7.34
N PHE A 264 23.93 -29.47 7.52
CA PHE A 264 23.95 -30.23 8.79
C PHE A 264 24.08 -31.74 8.59
N TYR A 265 23.37 -32.35 7.64
CA TYR A 265 23.34 -33.82 7.54
C TYR A 265 24.38 -34.42 6.61
N CYS A 266 24.91 -33.67 5.63
CA CYS A 266 25.97 -34.15 4.75
C CYS A 266 27.21 -34.53 5.55
N GLN A 267 27.84 -35.66 5.23
CA GLN A 267 29.01 -36.18 5.94
C GLN A 267 30.10 -35.11 6.13
N GLY A 268 30.41 -34.36 5.07
CA GLY A 268 31.41 -33.30 5.18
C GLY A 268 31.01 -32.15 6.10
N SER A 269 29.71 -31.82 6.22
CA SER A 269 29.24 -30.78 7.15
C SER A 269 29.25 -31.29 8.60
N ARG A 270 28.94 -32.57 8.81
CA ARG A 270 29.01 -33.19 10.14
C ARG A 270 30.42 -33.13 10.72
N VAL A 271 31.44 -33.39 9.89
CA VAL A 271 32.85 -33.28 10.30
C VAL A 271 33.19 -31.86 10.73
N VAL A 272 32.75 -30.84 9.98
CA VAL A 272 32.96 -29.43 10.32
C VAL A 272 32.28 -29.07 11.65
N TRP A 273 31.04 -29.52 11.88
CA TRP A 273 30.35 -29.27 13.14
C TRP A 273 30.98 -30.00 14.32
N PHE A 274 31.43 -31.24 14.13
CA PHE A 274 32.14 -32.02 15.14
C PHE A 274 33.48 -31.37 15.52
N GLY A 275 34.24 -30.89 14.53
CA GLY A 275 35.49 -30.16 14.75
C GLY A 275 35.31 -28.73 15.22
N SER A 276 34.09 -28.20 15.19
CA SER A 276 33.79 -26.87 15.71
C SER A 276 33.69 -26.89 17.24
N ASN A 277 34.16 -25.83 17.90
CA ASN A 277 34.01 -25.61 19.35
C ASN A 277 32.55 -25.30 19.77
N LEU A 278 31.55 -25.77 19.00
CA LEU A 278 30.12 -25.57 19.25
C LEU A 278 29.40 -26.87 19.62
N GLU A 279 30.10 -28.02 19.59
CA GLU A 279 29.61 -29.34 20.05
C GLU A 279 28.23 -29.73 19.49
N LEU A 280 27.96 -29.31 18.25
CA LEU A 280 26.63 -29.39 17.66
C LEU A 280 26.30 -30.82 17.20
N LYS A 281 25.36 -31.48 17.89
CA LYS A 281 24.88 -32.82 17.51
C LYS A 281 23.87 -32.72 16.36
N THR A 282 24.37 -32.87 15.13
CA THR A 282 23.55 -32.71 13.92
C THR A 282 22.42 -33.74 13.77
N GLN A 283 22.52 -34.88 14.44
CA GLN A 283 21.57 -36.00 14.32
C GLN A 283 20.19 -35.72 14.93
N ASP A 284 20.11 -34.83 15.92
CA ASP A 284 18.87 -34.52 16.65
C ASP A 284 18.18 -33.23 16.15
N LEU A 285 18.69 -32.65 15.06
CA LEU A 285 18.21 -31.37 14.54
C LEU A 285 16.92 -31.53 13.72
N PRO A 286 16.00 -30.55 13.78
CA PRO A 286 14.78 -30.54 12.97
C PRO A 286 15.06 -30.54 11.46
N LEU A 287 14.13 -31.07 10.66
CA LEU A 287 14.21 -31.02 9.19
C LEU A 287 14.04 -29.61 8.59
N ASN A 288 13.61 -28.63 9.39
CA ASN A 288 13.40 -27.26 8.94
C ASN A 288 14.58 -26.36 9.35
N VAL A 289 15.31 -25.85 8.36
CA VAL A 289 16.49 -25.00 8.59
C VAL A 289 16.23 -23.74 9.42
N ALA A 290 15.05 -23.11 9.30
CA ALA A 290 14.73 -21.93 10.10
C ALA A 290 14.54 -22.31 11.57
N THR A 291 13.85 -23.43 11.85
CA THR A 291 13.71 -23.96 13.21
C THR A 291 15.05 -24.39 13.78
N THR A 292 15.90 -25.03 12.98
CA THR A 292 17.25 -25.44 13.40
C THR A 292 18.12 -24.24 13.76
N VAL A 293 18.19 -23.22 12.91
CA VAL A 293 18.95 -21.99 13.19
C VAL A 293 18.42 -21.31 14.46
N GLN A 294 17.10 -21.25 14.63
CA GLN A 294 16.47 -20.69 15.83
C GLN A 294 16.88 -21.47 17.10
N GLN A 295 16.71 -22.79 17.11
CA GLN A 295 17.04 -23.65 18.25
C GLN A 295 18.51 -23.62 18.63
N CYS A 296 19.41 -23.63 17.63
CA CYS A 296 20.84 -23.58 17.89
C CYS A 296 21.24 -22.24 18.51
N THR A 297 20.61 -21.13 18.10
CA THR A 297 21.03 -19.78 18.52
C THR A 297 20.35 -19.29 19.80
N ASP A 298 19.22 -19.87 20.23
CA ASP A 298 18.46 -19.40 21.40
C ASP A 298 19.23 -19.52 22.73
N ASN A 299 20.13 -20.49 22.85
CA ASN A 299 20.90 -20.74 24.09
C ASN A 299 22.41 -20.45 23.93
N MET A 300 22.82 -19.80 22.85
CA MET A 300 24.23 -19.48 22.60
C MET A 300 24.60 -18.08 23.11
N SER A 301 25.84 -17.93 23.56
CA SER A 301 26.43 -16.61 23.80
C SER A 301 26.60 -15.85 22.48
N GLU A 302 26.82 -14.53 22.52
CA GLU A 302 27.07 -13.75 21.30
C GLU A 302 28.26 -14.29 20.50
N GLU A 303 29.32 -14.72 21.18
CA GLU A 303 30.47 -15.36 20.54
C GLU A 303 30.11 -16.71 19.91
N GLY A 304 29.28 -17.51 20.58
CA GLY A 304 28.74 -18.75 20.02
C GLY A 304 27.92 -18.50 18.76
N ILE A 305 27.04 -17.50 18.77
CA ILE A 305 26.26 -17.08 17.60
C ILE A 305 27.17 -16.65 16.45
N ARG A 306 28.21 -15.85 16.72
CA ARG A 306 29.18 -15.45 15.69
C ARG A 306 29.84 -16.66 15.05
N ARG A 307 30.41 -17.55 15.87
CA ARG A 307 31.05 -18.79 15.39
C ARG A 307 30.08 -19.61 14.57
N PHE A 308 28.86 -19.85 15.05
CA PHE A 308 27.83 -20.60 14.35
C PHE A 308 27.52 -20.01 12.96
N CYS A 309 27.35 -18.69 12.89
CA CYS A 309 27.09 -17.98 11.63
C CYS A 309 28.23 -18.11 10.62
N TYR A 310 29.47 -17.95 11.07
CA TYR A 310 30.64 -18.07 10.20
C TYR A 310 30.91 -19.51 9.81
N THR A 311 30.69 -20.50 10.68
CA THR A 311 30.79 -21.93 10.31
C THR A 311 29.81 -22.28 9.20
N LEU A 312 28.54 -21.83 9.29
CA LEU A 312 27.57 -22.00 8.20
C LEU A 312 28.04 -21.33 6.89
N TRP A 313 28.62 -20.13 6.99
CA TRP A 313 29.15 -19.41 5.84
C TRP A 313 30.35 -20.14 5.20
N GLU A 314 31.29 -20.66 5.99
CA GLU A 314 32.43 -21.43 5.48
C GLU A 314 31.99 -22.73 4.82
N ILE A 315 31.01 -23.45 5.39
CA ILE A 315 30.41 -24.63 4.75
C ILE A 315 29.84 -24.26 3.37
N TRP A 316 29.15 -23.11 3.27
CA TRP A 316 28.61 -22.63 1.99
C TRP A 316 29.71 -22.28 0.98
N MET A 317 30.76 -21.60 1.43
CA MET A 317 31.90 -21.22 0.59
C MET A 317 32.63 -22.45 0.07
N ALA A 318 33.00 -23.38 0.95
CA ALA A 318 33.66 -24.63 0.58
C ALA A 318 32.83 -25.46 -0.42
N ARG A 319 31.51 -25.54 -0.21
CA ARG A 319 30.59 -26.18 -1.17
C ARG A 319 30.63 -25.49 -2.52
N ASN A 320 30.60 -24.17 -2.57
CA ASN A 320 30.59 -23.43 -3.83
C ASN A 320 31.92 -23.54 -4.57
N ASP A 321 33.05 -23.57 -3.86
CA ASP A 321 34.35 -23.80 -4.48
C ASP A 321 34.42 -25.19 -5.13
N LEU A 322 33.87 -26.22 -4.47
CA LEU A 322 33.78 -27.56 -5.06
C LEU A 322 32.88 -27.59 -6.31
N VAL A 323 31.70 -26.96 -6.25
CA VAL A 323 30.72 -27.01 -7.35
C VAL A 323 31.10 -26.11 -8.53
N MET A 324 31.70 -24.95 -8.28
CA MET A 324 31.96 -23.93 -9.30
C MET A 324 33.42 -23.89 -9.77
N GLN A 325 34.38 -24.31 -8.94
CA GLN A 325 35.82 -24.25 -9.26
C GLN A 325 36.46 -25.64 -9.40
N GLN A 326 35.70 -26.74 -9.27
CA GLN A 326 36.18 -28.13 -9.33
C GLN A 326 37.35 -28.44 -8.38
N LYS A 327 37.47 -27.71 -7.27
CA LYS A 327 38.49 -27.98 -6.24
C LYS A 327 38.06 -29.19 -5.39
N SER A 328 39.00 -30.06 -5.04
CA SER A 328 38.76 -31.16 -4.10
C SER A 328 38.40 -30.61 -2.73
N PHE A 329 37.40 -31.20 -2.06
CA PHE A 329 37.04 -30.85 -0.70
C PHE A 329 38.14 -31.37 0.25
N ASP A 330 38.92 -30.46 0.84
CA ASP A 330 39.82 -30.78 1.94
C ASP A 330 39.17 -30.32 3.26
N PRO A 331 38.82 -31.24 4.17
CA PRO A 331 38.23 -30.90 5.46
C PRO A 331 39.25 -30.45 6.52
N VAL A 332 40.55 -30.35 6.19
CA VAL A 332 41.66 -30.06 7.11
C VAL A 332 42.02 -28.57 7.15
#